data_AF-A0A7Y6PIL1-F1
#
_entry.id   AF-A0A7Y6PIL1-F1
#
_cell.length_a   1.000
_cell.length_b   1.000
_cell.length_c   1.000
_cell.angle_alpha   90.00
_cell.angle_beta   90.00
_cell.angle_gamma   90.00
#
_symmetry.space_group_name_H-M   'P 1'
#
loop_
_entity.id
_entity.type
_entity.pdbx_description
1 polymer ?
#
loop_
_entity_poly.entity_id
_entity_poly.type
_entity_poly.pdbx_seq_one_letter_code
_entity_poly.pdbx_strand_id
1 'polypeptide(L)'
;NEEETLMSIRELLSFLPSNNMEDAPLVPCNDDIHRQVEALQTVIPEDPNMPYDIKDIIEPVLDNQYFFEVMPHFAKNVVVGFGRLGGRSVGIVANQPAWLAGVLDIDA
;
A
#
# COMPACT_ATOMS: atom_id res chain seq x y z
N ASN A 1 -4.75 13.95 -15.91
CA ASN A 1 -5.33 15.26 -16.32
C ASN A 1 -5.71 16.04 -15.06
N GLU A 2 -6.21 17.28 -15.14
CA GLU A 2 -6.51 18.07 -13.92
C GLU A 2 -7.56 17.41 -13.01
N GLU A 3 -8.59 16.80 -13.61
CA GLU A 3 -9.65 16.11 -12.88
C GLU A 3 -9.11 14.91 -12.08
N GLU A 4 -8.29 14.07 -12.70
CA GLU A 4 -7.62 12.94 -12.04
C GLU A 4 -6.77 13.42 -10.86
N THR A 5 -5.98 14.49 -11.04
CA THR A 5 -5.16 15.04 -9.96
C THR A 5 -6.01 15.49 -8.78
N LEU A 6 -7.11 16.19 -9.02
CA LEU A 6 -8.02 16.64 -7.95
C LEU A 6 -8.69 15.46 -7.25
N MET A 7 -9.05 14.40 -7.97
CA MET A 7 -9.58 13.17 -7.38
C MET A 7 -8.54 12.50 -6.48
N SER A 8 -7.29 12.33 -6.94
CA SER A 8 -6.22 11.74 -6.12
C SER A 8 -5.90 12.57 -4.88
N ILE A 9 -5.97 13.91 -4.95
CA ILE A 9 -5.80 14.77 -3.77
C ILE A 9 -6.93 14.54 -2.76
N ARG A 10 -8.19 14.52 -3.21
CA ARG A 10 -9.34 14.26 -2.33
C ARG A 10 -9.23 12.90 -1.66
N GLU A 11 -8.75 11.91 -2.41
CA GLU A 11 -8.51 10.58 -1.90
C GLU A 11 -7.39 10.54 -0.86
N LEU A 12 -6.23 11.16 -1.14
CA LEU A 12 -5.15 11.30 -0.18
C LEU A 12 -5.63 11.93 1.13
N LEU A 13 -6.39 13.03 1.04
CA LEU A 13 -6.95 13.70 2.21
C LEU A 13 -7.90 12.81 3.01
N SER A 14 -8.54 11.81 2.39
CA SER A 14 -9.40 10.86 3.11
C SER A 14 -8.64 9.97 4.09
N PHE A 15 -7.32 9.81 3.91
CA PHE A 15 -6.48 9.01 4.80
C PHE A 15 -5.91 9.82 5.97
N LEU A 16 -5.89 11.16 5.87
CA LEU A 16 -5.20 12.04 6.81
C LEU A 16 -6.15 12.66 7.84
N PRO A 17 -5.70 12.88 9.10
CA PRO A 17 -6.46 13.68 10.06
C PRO A 17 -6.49 15.15 9.63
N SER A 18 -7.49 15.89 10.13
CA SER A 18 -7.59 17.33 9.85
C SER A 18 -6.40 18.12 10.42
N ASN A 19 -5.76 17.59 11.46
CA ASN A 19 -4.60 18.16 12.14
C ASN A 19 -3.86 17.09 12.98
N ASN A 20 -2.73 17.44 13.59
CA ASN A 20 -1.89 16.50 14.35
C ASN A 20 -2.40 16.15 15.76
N MET A 21 -3.54 16.71 16.18
CA MET A 21 -4.17 16.42 17.48
C MET A 21 -5.38 15.48 17.34
N GLU A 22 -5.74 15.10 16.11
CA GLU A 22 -6.87 14.23 15.80
C GLU A 22 -6.41 12.88 15.25
N ASP A 23 -7.26 11.87 15.43
CA ASP A 23 -7.09 10.58 14.77
C ASP A 23 -7.47 10.68 13.28
N ALA A 24 -6.88 9.81 12.46
CA ALA A 24 -7.27 9.69 11.06
C ALA A 24 -8.76 9.29 10.92
N PRO A 25 -9.46 9.74 9.85
CA PRO A 25 -10.87 9.43 9.64
C PRO A 25 -11.15 7.93 9.63
N LEU A 26 -12.09 7.48 10.47
CA LEU A 26 -12.61 6.12 10.42
C LEU A 26 -13.67 6.02 9.32
N VAL A 27 -13.49 5.06 8.41
CA VAL A 27 -14.42 4.81 7.30
C VAL A 27 -15.17 3.49 7.55
N PRO A 28 -16.47 3.39 7.26
CA PRO A 28 -17.17 2.10 7.31
C PRO A 28 -16.46 1.06 6.43
N CYS A 29 -16.12 -0.08 7.03
CA CYS A 29 -15.50 -1.20 6.33
C CYS A 29 -16.45 -2.39 6.35
N ASN A 30 -16.73 -2.93 5.16
CA ASN A 30 -17.54 -4.14 4.98
C ASN A 30 -16.67 -5.35 4.58
N ASP A 31 -15.35 -5.18 4.60
CA ASP A 31 -14.42 -6.28 4.35
C ASP A 31 -14.41 -7.25 5.52
N ASP A 32 -14.25 -8.53 5.23
CA ASP A 32 -14.24 -9.57 6.25
C ASP A 32 -12.91 -9.54 6.99
N ILE A 33 -12.95 -9.30 8.31
CA ILE A 33 -11.77 -9.33 9.19
C ILE A 33 -11.10 -10.71 9.23
N HIS A 34 -11.79 -11.76 8.78
CA HIS A 34 -11.29 -13.12 8.68
C HIS A 34 -11.01 -13.56 7.24
N ARG A 35 -11.00 -12.62 6.27
CA ARG A 35 -10.70 -12.92 4.87
C ARG A 35 -9.39 -13.69 4.77
N GLN A 36 -9.46 -14.86 4.14
CA GLN A 36 -8.29 -15.66 3.79
C GLN A 36 -7.90 -15.38 2.34
N VAL A 37 -6.61 -15.22 2.08
CA VAL A 37 -6.08 -15.03 0.74
C VAL A 37 -5.10 -16.15 0.45
N GLU A 38 -5.57 -17.21 -0.21
CA GLU A 38 -4.74 -18.39 -0.50
C GLU A 38 -3.52 -18.05 -1.36
N ALA A 39 -3.63 -17.06 -2.26
CA ALA A 39 -2.53 -16.62 -3.12
C ALA A 39 -1.28 -16.19 -2.33
N LEU A 40 -1.45 -15.69 -1.09
CA LEU A 40 -0.33 -15.28 -0.24
C LEU A 40 0.54 -16.47 0.22
N GLN A 41 0.05 -17.71 0.12
CA GLN A 41 0.85 -18.90 0.44
C GLN A 41 1.90 -19.19 -0.64
N THR A 42 1.70 -18.70 -1.87
CA THR A 42 2.53 -19.00 -3.03
C THR A 42 3.11 -17.76 -3.71
N VAL A 43 2.85 -16.56 -3.20
CA VAL A 43 3.29 -15.29 -3.79
C VAL A 43 4.80 -15.11 -3.76
N ILE A 44 5.47 -15.68 -2.76
CA ILE A 44 6.93 -15.68 -2.66
C ILE A 44 7.47 -16.92 -3.40
N PRO A 45 8.31 -16.75 -4.45
CA PRO A 45 8.93 -17.86 -5.15
C PRO A 45 9.82 -18.71 -4.24
N GLU A 46 9.90 -20.02 -4.53
CA GLU A 46 10.83 -20.91 -3.82
C GLU A 46 12.31 -20.61 -4.15
N ASP A 47 12.59 -20.12 -5.36
CA ASP A 47 13.93 -19.68 -5.76
C ASP A 47 14.19 -18.28 -5.19
N PRO A 48 15.18 -18.11 -4.28
CA PRO A 48 15.48 -16.80 -3.68
C PRO A 48 16.00 -15.76 -4.67
N ASN A 49 16.42 -16.16 -5.88
CA ASN A 49 16.86 -15.23 -6.92
C ASN A 49 15.70 -14.77 -7.82
N MET A 50 14.52 -15.37 -7.68
CA MET A 50 13.35 -14.98 -8.44
C MET A 50 12.63 -13.85 -7.70
N PRO A 51 12.51 -12.64 -8.30
CA PRO A 51 11.83 -11.53 -7.66
C PRO A 51 10.30 -11.75 -7.64
N TYR A 52 9.63 -11.03 -6.77
CA TYR A 52 8.17 -10.90 -6.72
C TYR A 52 7.78 -9.43 -6.55
N ASP A 53 6.53 -9.10 -6.89
CA ASP A 53 5.99 -7.76 -6.65
C ASP A 53 5.43 -7.67 -5.23
N ILE A 54 5.96 -6.77 -4.41
CA ILE A 54 5.47 -6.59 -3.03
C ILE A 54 4.00 -6.13 -2.99
N LYS A 55 3.48 -5.53 -4.06
CA LYS A 55 2.08 -5.10 -4.15
C LYS A 55 1.11 -6.27 -4.19
N ASP A 56 1.53 -7.42 -4.72
CA ASP A 56 0.78 -8.68 -4.69
C ASP A 56 0.57 -9.20 -3.24
N ILE A 57 1.33 -8.66 -2.27
CA ILE A 57 1.16 -8.91 -0.83
C ILE A 57 0.39 -7.77 -0.17
N ILE A 58 0.72 -6.52 -0.49
CA ILE A 58 0.11 -5.33 0.15
C ILE A 58 -1.38 -5.27 -0.16
N GLU A 59 -1.78 -5.36 -1.43
CA GLU A 59 -3.17 -5.19 -1.83
C GLU A 59 -4.07 -6.22 -1.14
N PRO A 60 -3.80 -7.55 -1.17
CA PRO A 60 -4.71 -8.52 -0.55
C PRO A 60 -4.79 -8.43 0.98
N VAL A 61 -3.84 -7.77 1.65
CA VAL A 61 -3.87 -7.55 3.10
C VAL A 61 -4.76 -6.37 3.48
N LEU A 62 -4.88 -5.35 2.63
CA LEU A 62 -5.63 -4.14 2.92
C LEU A 62 -7.13 -4.29 2.69
N ASP A 63 -7.91 -3.48 3.40
CA ASP A 63 -9.37 -3.39 3.22
C ASP A 63 -9.72 -3.12 1.75
N ASN A 64 -10.68 -3.87 1.23
CA ASN A 64 -11.17 -3.85 -0.15
C ASN A 64 -10.05 -4.02 -1.20
N GLN A 65 -8.92 -4.58 -0.78
CA GLN A 65 -7.72 -4.76 -1.60
C GLN A 65 -7.18 -3.44 -2.17
N TYR A 66 -7.38 -2.34 -1.45
CA TYR A 66 -7.10 -1.00 -1.96
C TYR A 66 -5.83 -0.41 -1.35
N PHE A 67 -4.91 0.01 -2.22
CA PHE A 67 -3.67 0.68 -1.85
C PHE A 67 -3.51 1.99 -2.62
N PHE A 68 -3.36 3.09 -1.89
CA PHE A 68 -3.00 4.39 -2.45
C PHE A 68 -1.47 4.54 -2.40
N GLU A 69 -0.81 4.20 -3.50
CA GLU A 69 0.65 4.31 -3.60
C GLU A 69 1.10 5.78 -3.73
N VAL A 70 2.12 6.13 -2.97
CA VAL A 70 2.77 7.44 -3.03
C VAL A 70 4.08 7.31 -3.80
N MET A 71 4.33 8.24 -4.71
CA MET A 71 5.54 8.28 -5.55
C MET A 71 5.80 7.01 -6.39
N PRO A 72 4.81 6.46 -7.14
CA PRO A 72 4.93 5.18 -7.88
C PRO A 72 6.00 5.15 -8.98
N HIS A 73 6.65 6.29 -9.25
CA HIS A 73 7.62 6.45 -10.33
C HIS A 73 9.01 6.86 -9.83
N PHE A 74 9.20 6.98 -8.52
CA PHE A 74 10.45 7.37 -7.87
C PHE A 74 10.87 6.29 -6.86
N ALA A 75 12.18 6.03 -6.72
CA ALA A 75 12.74 5.06 -5.77
C ALA A 75 11.98 3.71 -5.73
N LYS A 76 11.75 3.10 -6.90
CA LYS A 76 10.87 1.93 -7.06
C LYS A 76 11.30 0.66 -6.32
N ASN A 77 12.51 0.65 -5.75
CA ASN A 77 13.04 -0.36 -4.85
C ASN A 77 12.35 -0.36 -3.46
N VAL A 78 11.57 0.68 -3.14
CA VAL A 78 10.68 0.73 -1.98
C VAL A 78 9.29 1.21 -2.41
N VAL A 79 8.25 0.59 -1.87
CA VAL A 79 6.85 0.97 -2.05
C VAL A 79 6.37 1.63 -0.76
N VAL A 80 5.83 2.83 -0.89
CA VAL A 80 5.20 3.58 0.22
C VAL A 80 3.81 4.03 -0.17
N GLY A 81 2.92 4.15 0.81
CA GLY A 81 1.57 4.62 0.55
C GLY A 81 0.61 4.42 1.71
N PHE A 82 -0.67 4.57 1.43
CA PHE A 82 -1.75 4.45 2.40
C PHE A 82 -2.72 3.33 2.04
N GLY A 83 -3.29 2.71 3.07
CA GLY A 83 -4.37 1.75 2.96
C GLY A 83 -5.32 1.88 4.14
N ARG A 84 -6.26 0.95 4.28
CA ARG A 84 -7.06 0.81 5.50
C ARG A 84 -7.06 -0.62 6.01
N LEU A 85 -7.19 -0.76 7.33
CA LEU A 85 -7.47 -2.02 8.02
C LEU A 85 -8.60 -1.81 9.02
N GLY A 86 -9.71 -2.51 8.85
CA GLY A 86 -10.91 -2.33 9.67
C GLY A 86 -11.43 -0.88 9.64
N GLY A 87 -11.29 -0.20 8.50
CA GLY A 87 -11.73 1.18 8.29
C GLY A 87 -10.76 2.26 8.78
N ARG A 88 -9.65 1.88 9.42
CA ARG A 88 -8.63 2.82 9.93
C ARG A 88 -7.51 2.99 8.92
N SER A 89 -7.09 4.24 8.68
CA SER A 89 -5.92 4.53 7.85
C SER A 89 -4.65 3.88 8.41
N VAL A 90 -3.87 3.26 7.52
CA VAL A 90 -2.54 2.72 7.82
C VAL A 90 -1.53 3.21 6.77
N GLY A 91 -0.31 3.50 7.21
CA GLY A 91 0.82 3.77 6.33
C GLY A 91 1.58 2.47 6.06
N ILE A 92 1.96 2.25 4.81
CA ILE A 92 2.72 1.07 4.39
C ILE A 92 4.09 1.51 3.89
N VAL A 93 5.12 0.78 4.29
CA VAL A 93 6.49 0.89 3.79
C VAL A 93 6.99 -0.53 3.57
N ALA A 94 7.37 -0.87 2.35
CA ALA A 94 7.82 -2.22 2.02
C ALA A 94 8.87 -2.22 0.92
N ASN A 95 9.89 -3.08 1.05
CA ASN A 95 10.90 -3.27 0.02
C ASN A 95 10.26 -3.95 -1.20
N GLN A 96 10.70 -3.58 -2.40
CA GLN A 96 10.20 -4.10 -3.67
C GLN A 96 11.30 -4.94 -4.35
N PRO A 97 11.30 -6.29 -4.17
CA PRO A 97 12.33 -7.16 -4.72
C PRO A 97 12.41 -7.12 -6.25
N ALA A 98 11.31 -6.80 -6.93
CA ALA A 98 11.29 -6.64 -8.39
C ALA A 98 12.15 -5.48 -8.93
N TRP A 99 12.60 -4.57 -8.06
CA TRP A 99 13.40 -3.40 -8.43
C TRP A 99 14.68 -3.33 -7.59
N LEU A 100 15.85 -3.38 -8.24
CA LEU A 100 17.17 -3.38 -7.59
C LEU A 100 17.28 -4.41 -6.43
N ALA A 101 16.58 -5.55 -6.53
CA ALA A 101 16.47 -6.57 -5.49
C ALA A 101 15.93 -6.05 -4.14
N GLY A 102 15.24 -4.90 -4.12
CA GLY A 102 14.72 -4.27 -2.91
C GLY A 102 15.82 -3.71 -1.98
N VAL A 103 17.03 -3.49 -2.49
CA VAL A 103 18.13 -2.89 -1.73
C VAL A 103 17.85 -1.39 -1.54
N LEU A 104 18.07 -0.89 -0.32
CA LEU A 104 17.96 0.54 -0.01
C LEU A 104 19.14 1.31 -0.58
N ASP A 105 18.86 2.43 -1.24
CA ASP A 105 19.83 3.39 -1.73
C ASP A 105 19.55 4.79 -1.15
N ILE A 106 20.15 5.84 -1.71
CA ILE A 106 20.01 7.21 -1.15
C ILE A 106 18.60 7.78 -1.41
N ASP A 107 18.00 7.38 -2.54
CA ASP A 107 16.70 7.91 -2.96
C ASP A 107 15.53 7.17 -2.28
N ALA A 108 15.74 5.93 -1.81
CA ALA A 108 14.75 5.08 -1.13
C ALA A 108 14.82 5.17 0.41
#